data_AF-A0A3N7DF79-F1
#
_entry.id   AF-A0A3N7DF79-F1
#
_cell.length_a   1.000
_cell.length_b   1.000
_cell.length_c   1.000
_cell.angle_alpha   90.00
_cell.angle_beta   90.00
_cell.angle_gamma   90.00
#
_symmetry.space_group_name_H-M   'P 1'
#
loop_
_entity.id
_entity.type
_entity.pdbx_description
1 polymer ?
#
loop_
_entity_poly.entity_id
_entity_poly.type
_entity_poly.pdbx_seq_one_letter_code
_entity_poly.pdbx_strand_id
1 'polypeptide(L)'
;MQTQNSYDRSFLYENFMRRAFRTGRDFSKGIDGSHYQQLERISNGTSLIRTSYAKQMQKIKNYLSKGIQKVLKWKLTDQERSRIIFYASQIESTEYEDTLYVSIEGLINVTARFKE
;
A
#
# COMPACT_ATOMS: atom_id res chain seq x y z
N MET A 1 0.50 6.16 22.98
CA MET A 1 0.70 4.79 22.43
C MET A 1 0.20 4.61 20.98
N GLN A 2 -0.44 5.59 20.32
CA GLN A 2 -1.00 5.41 18.96
C GLN A 2 -0.06 5.77 17.80
N THR A 3 1.01 6.52 18.05
CA THR A 3 1.96 6.94 16.99
C THR A 3 2.72 5.78 16.36
N GLN A 4 3.03 4.73 17.12
CA GLN A 4 3.81 3.58 16.63
C GLN A 4 3.12 2.89 15.44
N ASN A 5 1.80 2.64 15.58
CA ASN A 5 1.01 1.88 14.60
C ASN A 5 0.91 2.62 13.25
N SER A 6 0.80 3.96 13.27
CA SER A 6 0.72 4.79 12.06
C SER A 6 2.02 4.77 11.22
N TYR A 7 3.16 4.84 11.89
CA TYR A 7 4.46 4.73 11.21
C TYR A 7 4.63 3.35 10.58
N ASP A 8 4.25 2.28 11.27
CA ASP A 8 4.40 0.91 10.80
C ASP A 8 3.55 0.63 9.55
N ARG A 9 2.30 1.10 9.51
CA ARG A 9 1.40 0.92 8.36
C ARG A 9 1.86 1.67 7.12
N SER A 10 2.23 2.94 7.28
CA SER A 10 2.78 3.75 6.17
C SER A 10 4.11 3.19 5.65
N PHE A 11 4.92 2.60 6.53
CA PHE A 11 6.16 1.93 6.16
C PHE A 11 5.93 0.67 5.32
N LEU A 12 4.94 -0.17 5.66
CA LEU A 12 4.61 -1.36 4.84
C LEU A 12 4.20 -0.98 3.42
N TYR A 13 3.37 0.06 3.28
CA TYR A 13 3.01 0.63 1.98
C TYR A 13 4.26 1.05 1.20
N GLU A 14 5.14 1.86 1.81
CA GLU A 14 6.36 2.34 1.16
C GLU A 14 7.28 1.17 0.78
N ASN A 15 7.42 0.17 1.65
CA ASN A 15 8.24 -1.01 1.41
C ASN A 15 7.73 -1.83 0.21
N PHE A 16 6.41 -2.00 0.09
CA PHE A 16 5.80 -2.69 -1.04
C PHE A 16 6.07 -1.92 -2.34
N MET A 17 5.85 -0.60 -2.32
CA MET A 17 6.03 0.25 -3.48
C MET A 17 7.50 0.32 -3.93
N ARG A 18 8.44 0.43 -2.99
CA ARG A 18 9.89 0.35 -3.27
C ARG A 18 10.24 -0.98 -3.94
N ARG A 19 9.74 -2.09 -3.42
CA ARG A 19 9.97 -3.42 -4.00
C ARG A 19 9.40 -3.52 -5.41
N ALA A 20 8.15 -3.10 -5.61
CA ALA A 20 7.46 -3.17 -6.89
C ALA A 20 8.18 -2.38 -8.01
N PHE A 21 8.80 -1.25 -7.67
CA PHE A 21 9.46 -0.37 -8.63
C PHE A 21 10.99 -0.47 -8.65
N ARG A 22 11.61 -1.21 -7.72
CA ARG A 22 13.07 -1.33 -7.55
C ARG A 22 13.77 0.02 -7.56
N THR A 23 13.20 0.97 -6.82
CA THR A 23 13.72 2.34 -6.73
C THR A 23 13.52 2.89 -5.32
N GLY A 24 14.28 3.94 -5.01
CA GLY A 24 14.14 4.69 -3.77
C GLY A 24 12.88 5.56 -3.77
N ARG A 25 12.97 6.74 -3.14
CA ARG A 25 11.83 7.66 -3.08
C ARG A 25 11.53 8.25 -4.46
N ASP A 26 10.29 8.06 -4.93
CA ASP A 26 9.78 8.65 -6.16
C ASP A 26 8.31 9.07 -5.94
N PHE A 27 8.10 10.37 -5.77
CA PHE A 27 6.79 10.97 -5.52
C PHE A 27 5.81 10.78 -6.69
N SER A 28 6.32 10.69 -7.93
CA SER A 28 5.47 10.48 -9.11
C SER A 28 4.82 9.09 -9.11
N LYS A 29 5.49 8.12 -8.48
CA LYS A 29 5.02 6.74 -8.29
C LYS A 29 4.32 6.54 -6.96
N GLY A 30 4.24 7.57 -6.11
CA GLY A 30 3.63 7.51 -4.79
C GLY A 30 4.39 6.60 -3.83
N ILE A 31 5.71 6.48 -3.97
CA ILE A 31 6.50 5.60 -3.10
C ILE A 31 6.63 6.18 -1.68
N ASP A 32 6.47 7.49 -1.52
CA ASP A 32 6.44 8.12 -0.21
C ASP A 32 5.12 7.82 0.52
N GLY A 33 5.19 7.31 1.74
CA GLY A 33 4.03 6.97 2.56
C GLY A 33 3.16 8.16 3.00
N SER A 34 3.35 9.35 2.42
CA SER A 34 2.68 10.59 2.85
C SER A 34 1.16 10.52 2.69
N HIS A 35 0.65 9.90 1.62
CA HIS A 35 -0.77 9.71 1.41
C HIS A 35 -1.39 8.78 2.44
N TYR A 36 -0.66 7.74 2.84
CA TYR A 36 -1.08 6.82 3.88
C TYR A 36 -1.10 7.51 5.25
N GLN A 37 -0.04 8.23 5.60
CA GLN A 37 0.01 9.03 6.84
C GLN A 37 -1.10 10.09 6.87
N GLN A 38 -1.42 10.68 5.72
CA GLN A 38 -2.50 11.66 5.62
C GLN A 38 -3.89 11.02 5.78
N LEU A 39 -4.10 9.82 5.25
CA LEU A 39 -5.33 9.05 5.47
C LEU A 39 -5.55 8.80 6.96
N GLU A 40 -4.53 8.33 7.66
CA GLU A 40 -4.59 8.05 9.09
C GLU A 40 -4.80 9.31 9.94
N ARG A 41 -4.17 10.44 9.57
CA ARG A 41 -4.43 11.73 10.23
C ARG A 41 -5.89 12.14 10.10
N ILE A 42 -6.52 11.89 8.95
CA ILE A 42 -7.95 12.17 8.75
C ILE A 42 -8.79 11.21 9.59
N SER A 43 -8.47 9.92 9.57
CA SER A 43 -9.12 8.87 10.36
C SER A 43 -9.12 9.19 11.86
N ASN A 44 -8.00 9.71 12.37
CA ASN A 44 -7.83 10.12 13.77
C ASN A 44 -8.33 11.54 14.09
N GLY A 45 -8.91 12.27 13.14
CA GLY A 45 -9.39 13.65 13.35
C GLY A 45 -8.28 14.69 13.60
N THR A 46 -7.02 14.37 13.25
CA THR A 46 -5.84 15.22 13.47
C THR A 46 -5.34 15.92 12.20
N SER A 47 -6.03 15.72 11.07
CA SER A 47 -5.66 16.34 9.79
C SER A 47 -5.89 17.85 9.80
N LEU A 48 -4.81 18.61 9.53
CA LEU A 48 -4.87 20.05 9.29
C LEU A 48 -5.22 20.40 7.83
N ILE A 49 -5.28 19.39 6.94
CA ILE A 49 -5.52 19.56 5.50
C ILE A 49 -7.00 19.26 5.20
N ARG A 50 -7.66 20.13 4.42
CA ARG A 50 -8.99 19.90 3.85
C ARG A 50 -8.94 18.91 2.69
N THR A 51 -8.79 17.63 3.02
CA THR A 51 -8.96 16.52 2.06
C THR A 51 -9.84 15.46 2.69
N SER A 52 -10.58 14.70 1.87
CA SER A 52 -11.48 13.67 2.40
C SER A 52 -10.78 12.33 2.49
N TYR A 53 -11.17 11.54 3.49
CA TYR A 53 -10.71 10.16 3.69
C TYR A 53 -10.86 9.34 2.39
N ALA A 54 -12.05 9.37 1.77
CA ALA A 54 -12.32 8.66 0.52
C ALA A 54 -11.37 9.04 -0.63
N LYS A 55 -10.99 10.32 -0.74
CA LYS A 55 -10.04 10.78 -1.78
C LYS A 55 -8.63 10.25 -1.53
N GLN A 56 -8.17 10.26 -0.28
CA GLN A 56 -6.85 9.70 0.07
C GLN A 56 -6.84 8.18 -0.11
N MET A 57 -7.90 7.49 0.31
CA MET A 57 -8.08 6.05 0.13
C MET A 57 -7.98 5.68 -1.35
N GLN A 58 -8.76 6.36 -2.21
CA GLN A 58 -8.71 6.11 -3.65
C GLN A 58 -7.32 6.39 -4.24
N LYS A 59 -6.63 7.43 -3.76
CA LYS A 59 -5.28 7.74 -4.24
C LYS A 59 -4.27 6.65 -3.90
N ILE A 60 -4.31 6.13 -2.66
CA ILE A 60 -3.47 5.02 -2.22
C ILE A 60 -3.77 3.76 -3.06
N LYS A 61 -5.05 3.41 -3.25
CA LYS A 61 -5.45 2.29 -4.12
C LYS A 61 -4.91 2.42 -5.55
N ASN A 62 -4.97 3.62 -6.13
CA ASN A 62 -4.45 3.87 -7.48
C ASN A 62 -2.94 3.65 -7.56
N TYR A 63 -2.16 4.05 -6.54
CA TYR A 63 -0.73 3.79 -6.50
C TYR A 63 -0.43 2.30 -6.30
N LEU A 64 -1.12 1.64 -5.37
CA LEU A 64 -1.00 0.20 -5.15
C LEU A 64 -1.30 -0.59 -6.42
N SER A 65 -2.35 -0.24 -7.15
CA SER A 65 -2.70 -0.88 -8.43
C SER A 65 -1.53 -0.83 -9.42
N LYS A 66 -0.84 0.31 -9.55
CA LYS A 66 0.37 0.42 -10.39
C LYS A 66 1.51 -0.46 -9.88
N GLY A 67 1.73 -0.51 -8.57
CA GLY A 67 2.73 -1.38 -7.95
C GLY A 67 2.44 -2.87 -8.22
N ILE A 68 1.19 -3.30 -8.01
CA ILE A 68 0.71 -4.66 -8.26
C ILE A 68 0.90 -5.03 -9.74
N GLN A 69 0.54 -4.14 -10.67
CA GLN A 69 0.78 -4.35 -12.10
C GLN A 69 2.26 -4.55 -12.45
N LYS A 70 3.18 -3.93 -11.71
CA LYS A 70 4.62 -4.17 -11.88
C LYS A 70 5.02 -5.54 -11.34
N VAL A 71 4.56 -5.90 -10.14
CA VAL A 71 4.84 -7.21 -9.52
C VAL A 71 4.31 -8.36 -10.38
N LEU A 72 3.11 -8.24 -10.96
CA LEU A 72 2.50 -9.27 -11.81
C LEU A 72 3.30 -9.59 -13.09
N LYS A 73 4.25 -8.72 -13.47
CA LYS A 73 5.19 -8.93 -14.60
C LYS A 73 6.44 -9.70 -14.19
N TRP A 74 6.64 -9.99 -12.90
CA TRP A 74 7.77 -10.78 -12.43
C TRP A 74 7.57 -12.27 -12.69
N LYS A 75 8.66 -13.04 -12.52
CA LYS A 75 8.62 -14.50 -12.55
C LYS A 75 8.01 -15.04 -11.26
N LEU A 76 6.69 -15.09 -11.23
CA LEU A 76 5.88 -15.61 -10.11
C LEU A 76 5.56 -17.09 -10.32
N THR A 77 5.44 -17.83 -9.22
CA THR A 77 4.75 -19.13 -9.22
C THR A 77 3.23 -18.92 -9.34
N ASP A 78 2.49 -19.96 -9.70
CA ASP A 78 1.03 -19.88 -9.78
C ASP A 78 0.39 -19.52 -8.44
N GLN A 79 0.94 -20.05 -7.33
CA GLN A 79 0.50 -19.72 -5.98
C GLN A 79 0.76 -18.26 -5.63
N GLU A 80 1.94 -17.72 -5.95
CA GLU A 80 2.27 -16.31 -5.72
C GLU A 80 1.34 -15.40 -6.53
N ARG A 81 1.14 -15.72 -7.82
CA ARG A 81 0.24 -14.98 -8.71
C ARG A 81 -1.19 -14.96 -8.18
N SER A 82 -1.72 -16.12 -7.79
CA SER A 82 -3.06 -16.24 -7.23
C SER A 82 -3.23 -15.39 -5.97
N ARG A 83 -2.26 -15.44 -5.05
CA ARG A 83 -2.30 -14.62 -3.82
C ARG A 83 -2.18 -13.12 -4.10
N ILE A 84 -1.35 -12.70 -5.06
CA ILE A 84 -1.27 -11.28 -5.46
C ILE A 84 -2.61 -10.81 -6.02
N ILE A 85 -3.27 -11.62 -6.86
CA ILE A 85 -4.59 -11.29 -7.41
C ILE A 85 -5.64 -11.19 -6.29
N PHE A 86 -5.60 -12.10 -5.31
CA PHE A 86 -6.47 -12.06 -4.14
C PHE A 86 -6.31 -10.77 -3.33
N TYR A 87 -5.08 -10.37 -3.00
CA TYR A 87 -4.86 -9.12 -2.26
C TYR A 87 -5.18 -7.87 -3.11
N ALA A 88 -4.97 -7.94 -4.43
CA ALA A 88 -5.36 -6.87 -5.33
C ALA A 88 -6.88 -6.62 -5.31
N SER A 89 -7.70 -7.66 -5.34
CA SER A 89 -9.15 -7.52 -5.27
C SER A 89 -9.64 -7.03 -3.90
N GLN A 90 -8.99 -7.43 -2.81
CA GLN A 90 -9.26 -6.87 -1.48
C GLN A 90 -8.94 -5.37 -1.41
N ILE A 91 -7.81 -4.92 -1.97
CA ILE A 91 -7.44 -3.50 -2.03
C ILE A 91 -8.44 -2.70 -2.86
N GLU A 92 -8.88 -3.24 -3.99
CA GLU A 92 -9.86 -2.58 -4.85
C GLU A 92 -11.20 -2.38 -4.13
N SER A 93 -11.68 -3.40 -3.43
CA SER A 93 -13.00 -3.41 -2.80
C SER A 93 -13.08 -2.76 -1.42
N THR A 94 -11.99 -2.70 -0.65
CA THR A 94 -12.05 -2.23 0.75
C THR A 94 -12.28 -0.73 0.90
N GLU A 95 -13.14 -0.31 1.82
CA GLU A 95 -13.25 1.10 2.25
C GLU A 95 -12.54 1.36 3.60
N TYR A 96 -12.02 0.30 4.22
CA TYR A 96 -11.47 0.31 5.57
C TYR A 96 -9.94 0.23 5.56
N GLU A 97 -9.31 1.09 6.37
CA GLU A 97 -7.85 1.12 6.58
C GLU A 97 -7.28 -0.21 7.04
N ASP A 98 -7.95 -0.92 7.96
CA ASP A 98 -7.42 -2.18 8.51
C ASP A 98 -7.36 -3.29 7.45
N THR A 99 -8.38 -3.40 6.60
CA THR A 99 -8.35 -4.36 5.49
C THR A 99 -7.29 -3.95 4.45
N LEU A 100 -7.16 -2.66 4.16
CA LEU A 100 -6.11 -2.15 3.28
C LEU A 100 -4.72 -2.54 3.82
N TYR A 101 -4.50 -2.37 5.12
CA TYR A 101 -3.27 -2.75 5.81
C TYR A 101 -2.98 -4.25 5.67
N VAL A 102 -3.94 -5.12 6.02
CA VAL A 102 -3.79 -6.58 5.93
C VAL A 102 -3.46 -7.02 4.51
N SER A 103 -4.08 -6.41 3.50
CA SER A 103 -3.79 -6.74 2.11
C SER A 103 -2.38 -6.31 1.68
N ILE A 104 -1.88 -5.16 2.15
CA ILE A 104 -0.50 -4.71 1.87
C ILE A 104 0.51 -5.66 2.54
N GLU A 105 0.27 -6.05 3.80
CA GLU A 105 1.10 -7.03 4.50
C GLU A 105 1.12 -8.38 3.76
N GLY A 106 -0.04 -8.83 3.28
CA GLY A 106 -0.17 -9.99 2.41
C GLY A 106 0.69 -9.89 1.15
N LEU A 107 0.65 -8.75 0.45
CA LEU A 107 1.49 -8.51 -0.73
C LEU A 107 2.99 -8.53 -0.40
N ILE A 108 3.41 -7.94 0.72
CA ILE A 108 4.80 -7.99 1.21
C ILE A 108 5.23 -9.43 1.45
N ASN A 109 4.39 -10.24 2.07
CA ASN A 109 4.71 -11.62 2.40
C ASN A 109 4.81 -12.49 1.14
N VAL A 110 3.88 -12.33 0.19
CA VAL A 110 3.90 -13.09 -1.08
C VAL A 110 5.11 -12.70 -1.93
N THR A 111 5.54 -11.44 -1.88
CA THR A 111 6.69 -10.97 -2.65
C THR A 111 8.02 -11.06 -1.90
N ALA A 112 8.07 -11.74 -0.74
CA ALA A 112 9.25 -11.77 0.13
C ALA A 112 10.51 -12.34 -0.54
N ARG A 113 10.36 -13.26 -1.51
CA ARG A 113 11.48 -13.82 -2.30
C ARG A 113 12.19 -12.76 -3.15
N PHE A 114 11.51 -11.67 -3.48
CA PHE A 114 12.03 -10.58 -4.30
C PHE A 114 12.52 -9.40 -3.46
N LYS A 115 12.85 -9.63 -2.18
CA LYS A 115 13.61 -8.66 -1.40
C LYS A 115 14.98 -8.48 -2.07
N GLU A 116 15.26 -7.27 -2.53
CA GLU A 116 16.63 -6.77 -2.72
C GLU A 116 17.16 -6.33 -1.37
#